data_AF-A0A2D6RIE9-F1
#
_entry.id   AF-A0A2D6RIE9-F1
#
_cell.length_a   1.000
_cell.length_b   1.000
_cell.length_c   1.000
_cell.angle_alpha   90.00
_cell.angle_beta   90.00
_cell.angle_gamma   90.00
#
_symmetry.space_group_name_H-M   'P 1'
#
loop_
_entity.id
_entity.type
_entity.pdbx_description
1 polymer ?
#
loop_
_entity_poly.entity_id
_entity_poly.type
_entity_poly.pdbx_seq_one_letter_code
_entity_poly.pdbx_strand_id
1 'polypeptide(L)'
;MRTKTINVYKYEELSEKAKEKALDWYRETNDYPFLYENLEEDLKIVLKDSKIRIVSDFKLFYSLSHCQGDGLCFVGVFDWKHYKVYIEHIGNYYHSNSVKIVIETRFGNEAKEEVYKKFTEMYKELCDGLEKRGYDEIDWEDSEDTIKDTFECSEYEFDENGEVV
;
A
#
# COMPACT_ATOMS: atom_id res chain seq x y z
N MET A 1 -34.59 21.44 20.39
CA MET A 1 -33.96 20.21 19.85
C MET A 1 -35.09 19.26 19.47
N ARG A 2 -35.24 18.92 18.18
CA ARG A 2 -36.27 17.97 17.72
C ARG A 2 -35.63 16.60 17.60
N THR A 3 -36.18 15.60 18.29
CA THR A 3 -35.81 14.19 18.13
C THR A 3 -36.39 13.69 16.80
N LYS A 4 -35.56 13.12 15.93
CA LYS A 4 -36.02 12.31 14.79
C LYS A 4 -35.87 10.85 15.18
N THR A 5 -36.93 10.07 14.98
CA THR A 5 -36.87 8.62 15.00
C THR A 5 -36.57 8.16 13.58
N ILE A 6 -35.55 7.33 13.42
CA ILE A 6 -35.14 6.73 12.14
C ILE A 6 -35.16 5.22 12.34
N ASN A 7 -35.68 4.49 11.35
CA ASN A 7 -35.60 3.03 11.31
C ASN A 7 -34.20 2.66 10.83
N VAL A 8 -33.58 1.70 11.50
CA VAL A 8 -32.29 1.14 11.13
C VAL A 8 -32.46 -0.28 10.60
N TYR A 9 -31.62 -0.65 9.65
CA TYR A 9 -31.66 -1.89 8.90
C TYR A 9 -30.27 -2.51 8.84
N LYS A 10 -30.20 -3.83 8.80
CA LYS A 10 -29.00 -4.58 8.40
C LYS A 10 -28.88 -4.60 6.88
N TYR A 11 -27.65 -4.78 6.38
CA TYR A 11 -27.37 -4.75 4.94
C TYR A 11 -28.27 -5.68 4.12
N GLU A 12 -28.54 -6.89 4.62
CA GLU A 12 -29.42 -7.87 3.94
C GLU A 12 -30.87 -7.40 3.79
N GLU A 13 -31.34 -6.52 4.67
CA GLU A 13 -32.71 -6.00 4.71
C GLU A 13 -32.93 -4.81 3.75
N LEU A 14 -31.85 -4.26 3.21
CA LEU A 14 -31.89 -3.12 2.30
C LEU A 14 -32.44 -3.51 0.92
N SER A 15 -33.08 -2.52 0.26
CA SER A 15 -33.38 -2.62 -1.17
C SER A 15 -32.08 -2.67 -1.99
N GLU A 16 -32.12 -3.24 -3.19
CA GLU A 16 -30.92 -3.34 -4.06
C GLU A 16 -30.26 -1.98 -4.31
N LYS A 17 -31.05 -0.92 -4.51
CA LYS A 17 -30.53 0.44 -4.67
C LYS A 17 -29.85 0.98 -3.40
N ALA A 18 -30.38 0.63 -2.22
CA ALA A 18 -29.79 1.02 -0.95
C ALA A 18 -28.51 0.22 -0.66
N LYS A 19 -28.44 -1.05 -1.09
CA LYS A 19 -27.21 -1.86 -1.03
C LYS A 19 -26.09 -1.26 -1.88
N GLU A 20 -26.38 -0.91 -3.13
CA GLU A 20 -25.42 -0.22 -4.01
C GLU A 20 -24.86 1.04 -3.35
N LYS A 21 -25.73 1.86 -2.74
CA LYS A 21 -25.31 3.07 -2.03
C LYS A 21 -24.41 2.77 -0.82
N ALA A 22 -24.73 1.73 -0.04
CA ALA A 22 -23.93 1.31 1.09
C ALA A 22 -22.53 0.81 0.66
N LEU A 23 -22.46 0.05 -0.45
CA LEU A 23 -21.20 -0.42 -1.04
C LEU A 23 -20.35 0.76 -1.52
N ASP A 24 -20.95 1.71 -2.25
CA ASP A 24 -20.24 2.89 -2.74
C ASP A 24 -19.74 3.77 -1.58
N TRP A 25 -20.57 3.97 -0.56
CA TRP A 25 -20.15 4.67 0.66
C TRP A 25 -18.91 4.04 1.30
N TYR A 26 -18.87 2.70 1.39
CA TYR A 26 -17.73 2.01 1.97
C TYR A 26 -16.46 2.25 1.15
N ARG A 27 -16.52 2.06 -0.18
CA ARG A 27 -15.37 2.30 -1.09
C ARG A 27 -14.86 3.74 -1.04
N GLU A 28 -15.76 4.71 -0.93
CA GLU A 28 -15.40 6.13 -0.88
C GLU A 28 -14.79 6.56 0.47
N THR A 29 -15.05 5.80 1.54
CA THR A 29 -14.66 6.16 2.91
C THR A 29 -13.63 5.24 3.53
N ASN A 30 -13.33 4.08 2.92
CA ASN A 30 -12.30 3.17 3.39
C ASN A 30 -10.93 3.86 3.33
N ASP A 31 -10.22 3.91 4.46
CA ASP A 31 -8.89 4.46 4.57
C ASP A 31 -7.77 3.39 4.54
N TYR A 32 -8.15 2.13 4.28
CA TYR A 32 -7.28 0.96 4.17
C TYR A 32 -6.27 0.88 5.33
N PRO A 33 -6.75 0.74 6.58
CA PRO A 33 -5.93 0.96 7.78
C PRO A 33 -4.75 -0.03 7.91
N PHE A 34 -4.84 -1.20 7.28
CA PHE A 34 -3.81 -2.24 7.34
C PHE A 34 -2.86 -2.24 6.12
N LEU A 35 -3.14 -1.45 5.08
CA LEU A 35 -2.38 -1.45 3.83
C LEU A 35 -0.89 -1.14 4.04
N TYR A 36 -0.58 -0.16 4.90
CA TYR A 36 0.81 0.17 5.22
C TYR A 36 1.53 -1.01 5.89
N GLU A 37 0.89 -1.64 6.88
CA GLU A 37 1.49 -2.76 7.62
C GLU A 37 1.72 -3.98 6.71
N ASN A 38 0.75 -4.27 5.84
CA ASN A 38 0.82 -5.36 4.88
C ASN A 38 1.93 -5.13 3.84
N LEU A 39 2.01 -3.92 3.26
CA LEU A 39 3.10 -3.56 2.34
C LEU A 39 4.48 -3.57 3.01
N GLU A 40 4.57 -3.20 4.30
CA GLU A 40 5.82 -3.25 5.05
C GLU A 40 6.30 -4.70 5.25
N GLU A 41 5.39 -5.62 5.60
CA GLU A 41 5.71 -7.04 5.71
C GLU A 41 6.08 -7.66 4.36
N ASP A 42 5.38 -7.29 3.30
CA ASP A 42 5.71 -7.71 1.95
C ASP A 42 7.07 -7.21 1.50
N LEU A 43 7.43 -5.97 1.83
CA LEU A 43 8.78 -5.44 1.59
C LEU A 43 9.84 -6.32 2.29
N LYS A 44 9.64 -6.70 3.56
CA LYS A 44 10.58 -7.57 4.29
C LYS A 44 10.73 -8.93 3.60
N ILE A 45 9.64 -9.50 3.08
CA ILE A 45 9.64 -10.77 2.35
C ILE A 45 10.46 -10.63 1.05
N VAL A 46 10.15 -9.64 0.21
CA VAL A 46 10.82 -9.49 -1.09
C VAL A 46 12.30 -9.10 -0.96
N LEU A 47 12.68 -8.34 0.07
CA LEU A 47 14.08 -8.05 0.39
C LEU A 47 14.83 -9.34 0.75
N LYS A 48 14.23 -10.18 1.60
CA LYS A 48 14.80 -11.47 2.01
C LYS A 48 15.01 -12.40 0.81
N ASP A 49 14.00 -12.54 -0.05
CA ASP A 49 14.07 -13.37 -1.26
C ASP A 49 15.13 -12.85 -2.25
N SER A 50 15.29 -11.53 -2.32
CA SER A 50 16.32 -10.85 -3.12
C SER A 50 17.71 -10.85 -2.50
N LYS A 51 17.88 -11.47 -1.31
CA LYS A 51 19.13 -11.51 -0.54
C LYS A 51 19.65 -10.12 -0.20
N ILE A 52 18.74 -9.18 0.04
CA ILE A 52 19.00 -7.84 0.54
C ILE A 52 18.72 -7.85 2.04
N ARG A 53 19.70 -7.46 2.85
CA ARG A 53 19.55 -7.42 4.31
C ARG A 53 19.39 -5.98 4.77
N ILE A 54 18.46 -5.76 5.69
CA ILE A 54 18.24 -4.47 6.34
C ILE A 54 19.39 -4.23 7.34
N VAL A 55 20.08 -3.10 7.22
CA VAL A 55 21.21 -2.72 8.10
C VAL A 55 20.78 -1.74 9.19
N SER A 56 19.85 -0.85 8.86
CA SER A 56 19.20 0.09 9.78
C SER A 56 17.72 0.21 9.46
N ASP A 57 16.97 0.94 10.28
CA ASP A 57 15.58 1.29 10.00
C ASP A 57 15.42 1.78 8.55
N PHE A 58 14.33 1.35 7.93
CA PHE A 58 13.92 1.75 6.59
C PHE A 58 12.59 2.51 6.68
N LYS A 59 12.22 3.19 5.59
CA LYS A 59 10.88 3.77 5.43
C LYS A 59 10.30 3.37 4.09
N LEU A 60 9.00 3.15 4.09
CA LEU A 60 8.20 2.89 2.90
C LEU A 60 7.38 4.15 2.58
N PHE A 61 7.34 4.52 1.30
CA PHE A 61 6.47 5.59 0.79
C PHE A 61 5.66 5.03 -0.36
N TYR A 62 4.38 5.35 -0.42
CA TYR A 62 3.52 4.99 -1.54
C TYR A 62 2.47 6.07 -1.84
N SER A 63 1.99 6.06 -3.07
CA SER A 63 0.79 6.75 -3.55
C SER A 63 0.05 5.76 -4.45
N LEU A 64 -1.12 5.31 -4.03
CA LEU A 64 -1.93 4.28 -4.70
C LEU A 64 -3.36 4.78 -4.84
N SER A 65 -3.58 5.65 -5.82
CA SER A 65 -4.84 6.38 -6.04
C SER A 65 -5.35 6.25 -7.48
N HIS A 66 -4.80 5.30 -8.24
CA HIS A 66 -5.03 5.09 -9.66
C HIS A 66 -4.78 6.36 -10.51
N CYS A 67 -3.79 7.18 -10.13
CA CYS A 67 -3.44 8.44 -10.75
C CYS A 67 -2.04 8.42 -11.40
N GLN A 68 -1.82 9.31 -12.38
CA GLN A 68 -0.51 9.46 -13.00
C GLN A 68 0.51 10.01 -11.99
N GLY A 69 1.58 9.25 -11.72
CA GLY A 69 2.62 9.61 -10.75
C GLY A 69 2.54 8.83 -9.44
N ASP A 70 1.57 7.92 -9.33
CA ASP A 70 1.53 6.89 -8.31
C ASP A 70 2.76 5.99 -8.37
N GLY A 71 2.96 5.30 -7.26
CA GLY A 71 3.98 4.30 -7.13
C GLY A 71 4.42 4.10 -5.69
N LEU A 72 5.42 3.24 -5.55
CA LEU A 72 5.97 2.88 -4.26
C LEU A 72 7.50 2.98 -4.31
N CYS A 73 8.11 3.41 -3.22
CA CYS A 73 9.54 3.39 -3.03
C CYS A 73 9.89 3.17 -1.56
N PHE A 74 11.10 2.67 -1.31
CA PHE A 74 11.60 2.47 0.05
C PHE A 74 13.02 3.00 0.19
N VAL A 75 13.33 3.50 1.37
CA VAL A 75 14.61 4.14 1.69
C VAL A 75 15.22 3.53 2.93
N GLY A 76 16.54 3.64 3.06
CA GLY A 76 17.26 3.06 4.18
C GLY A 76 18.65 2.61 3.80
N VAL A 77 19.25 1.83 4.69
CA VAL A 77 20.58 1.25 4.50
C VAL A 77 20.47 -0.26 4.43
N PHE A 78 21.02 -0.82 3.37
CA PHE A 78 20.90 -2.24 3.05
C PHE A 78 22.26 -2.87 2.71
N ASP A 79 22.35 -4.16 2.95
CA ASP A 79 23.45 -5.02 2.53
C ASP A 79 22.99 -5.83 1.31
N TRP A 80 23.70 -5.72 0.19
CA TRP A 80 23.47 -6.55 -0.99
C TRP A 80 24.77 -7.17 -1.45
N LYS A 81 24.87 -8.51 -1.31
CA LYS A 81 26.10 -9.29 -1.56
C LYS A 81 27.30 -8.81 -0.71
N HIS A 82 28.21 -8.06 -1.31
CA HIS A 82 29.40 -7.49 -0.67
C HIS A 82 29.38 -5.96 -0.69
N TYR A 83 28.22 -5.37 -1.01
CA TYR A 83 28.02 -3.93 -1.10
C TYR A 83 27.10 -3.45 0.01
N LYS A 84 27.37 -2.24 0.45
CA LYS A 84 26.46 -1.46 1.28
C LYS A 84 25.71 -0.47 0.38
N VAL A 85 24.40 -0.44 0.48
CA VAL A 85 23.51 0.35 -0.35
C VAL A 85 22.81 1.37 0.53
N TYR A 86 22.86 2.63 0.12
CA TYR A 86 22.15 3.73 0.75
C TYR A 86 21.12 4.22 -0.26
N ILE A 87 19.88 4.27 0.18
CA ILE A 87 18.76 4.74 -0.64
C ILE A 87 18.12 5.91 0.11
N GLU A 88 18.10 7.06 -0.53
CA GLU A 88 17.54 8.31 0.01
C GLU A 88 16.39 8.79 -0.88
N HIS A 89 15.30 9.25 -0.27
CA HIS A 89 14.17 9.80 -1.01
C HIS A 89 14.55 11.17 -1.59
N ILE A 90 14.18 11.42 -2.85
CA ILE A 90 14.39 12.68 -3.54
C ILE A 90 13.13 13.10 -4.31
N GLY A 91 12.91 14.41 -4.42
CA GLY A 91 11.76 14.94 -5.15
C GLY A 91 10.45 14.85 -4.35
N ASN A 92 9.33 14.96 -5.06
CA ASN A 92 7.99 15.06 -4.46
C ASN A 92 7.09 13.84 -4.72
N TYR A 93 7.57 12.87 -5.50
CA TYR A 93 6.80 11.67 -5.86
C TYR A 93 7.25 10.47 -5.02
N TYR A 94 6.39 9.46 -4.87
CA TYR A 94 6.68 8.26 -4.08
C TYR A 94 6.94 7.01 -4.91
N HIS A 95 7.44 7.15 -6.14
CA HIS A 95 7.75 6.02 -7.02
C HIS A 95 9.25 5.69 -7.10
N SER A 96 9.60 4.58 -7.75
CA SER A 96 10.97 4.06 -7.85
C SER A 96 12.02 5.01 -8.47
N ASN A 97 11.62 6.01 -9.26
CA ASN A 97 12.52 7.04 -9.78
C ASN A 97 12.76 8.23 -8.83
N SER A 98 12.12 8.23 -7.65
CA SER A 98 12.22 9.29 -6.63
C SER A 98 13.21 8.96 -5.53
N VAL A 99 14.25 8.20 -5.88
CA VAL A 99 15.32 7.87 -4.94
C VAL A 99 16.69 8.12 -5.54
N LYS A 100 17.62 8.46 -4.66
CA LYS A 100 19.04 8.44 -4.93
C LYS A 100 19.63 7.17 -4.33
N ILE A 101 20.28 6.37 -5.18
CA ILE A 101 20.96 5.15 -4.77
C ILE A 101 22.47 5.40 -4.77
N VAL A 102 23.12 5.11 -3.65
CA VAL A 102 24.57 5.09 -3.50
C VAL A 102 25.01 3.69 -3.09
N ILE A 103 26.01 3.13 -3.77
CA ILE A 103 26.49 1.78 -3.52
C ILE A 103 28.00 1.82 -3.24
N GLU A 104 28.37 1.36 -2.05
CA GLU A 104 29.75 1.30 -1.58
C GLU A 104 30.24 -0.15 -1.48
N THR A 105 31.51 -0.36 -1.81
CA THR A 105 32.24 -1.58 -1.49
C THR A 105 32.56 -1.66 0.01
N ARG A 106 32.99 -2.84 0.48
CA ARG A 106 33.47 -3.03 1.87
C ARG A 106 34.64 -2.12 2.28
N PHE A 107 35.29 -1.46 1.33
CA PHE A 107 36.41 -0.56 1.58
C PHE A 107 36.02 0.93 1.48
N GLY A 108 34.73 1.24 1.34
CA GLY A 108 34.23 2.62 1.23
C GLY A 108 34.42 3.26 -0.16
N ASN A 109 34.84 2.49 -1.16
CA ASN A 109 34.90 2.97 -2.55
C ASN A 109 33.54 2.77 -3.24
N GLU A 110 33.19 3.66 -4.17
CA GLU A 110 32.01 3.51 -5.02
C GLU A 110 32.03 2.21 -5.83
N ALA A 111 30.85 1.60 -5.99
CA ALA A 111 30.70 0.43 -6.84
C ALA A 111 30.85 0.78 -8.32
N LYS A 112 31.22 -0.22 -9.14
CA LYS A 112 31.31 -0.06 -10.59
C LYS A 112 29.92 0.18 -11.20
N GLU A 113 29.88 0.85 -12.34
CA GLU A 113 28.64 1.16 -13.07
C GLU A 113 27.76 -0.08 -13.35
N GLU A 114 28.37 -1.23 -13.66
CA GLU A 114 27.67 -2.50 -13.87
C GLU A 114 26.87 -2.97 -12.63
N VAL A 115 27.39 -2.67 -11.44
CA VAL A 115 26.74 -3.00 -10.16
C VAL A 115 25.58 -2.05 -9.91
N TYR A 116 25.78 -0.76 -10.17
CA TYR A 116 24.73 0.26 -10.09
C TYR A 116 23.55 -0.06 -10.98
N LYS A 117 23.78 -0.36 -12.26
CA LYS A 117 22.71 -0.71 -13.20
C LYS A 117 21.92 -1.91 -12.70
N LYS A 118 22.62 -2.99 -12.35
CA LYS A 118 21.98 -4.23 -11.88
C LYS A 118 21.16 -4.03 -10.60
N PHE A 119 21.69 -3.28 -9.63
CA PHE A 119 20.93 -3.01 -8.41
C PHE A 119 19.73 -2.12 -8.67
N THR A 120 19.89 -1.10 -9.52
CA THR A 120 18.81 -0.14 -9.83
C THR A 120 17.67 -0.81 -10.58
N GLU A 121 17.96 -1.70 -11.54
CA GLU A 121 16.95 -2.51 -12.23
C GLU A 121 16.17 -3.39 -11.24
N MET A 122 16.89 -4.15 -10.41
CA MET A 122 16.28 -4.97 -9.35
C MET A 122 15.44 -4.12 -8.37
N TYR A 123 15.93 -2.96 -7.95
CA TYR A 123 15.20 -2.06 -7.07
C TYR A 123 13.88 -1.60 -7.67
N LYS A 124 13.87 -1.27 -8.97
CA LYS A 124 12.64 -0.92 -9.69
C LYS A 124 11.66 -2.09 -9.75
N GLU A 125 12.14 -3.28 -10.10
CA GLU A 125 11.30 -4.49 -10.10
C GLU A 125 10.66 -4.78 -8.74
N LEU A 126 11.39 -4.54 -7.64
CA LEU A 126 10.86 -4.68 -6.29
C LEU A 126 9.78 -3.63 -5.98
N CYS A 127 10.01 -2.37 -6.36
CA CYS A 127 9.04 -1.30 -6.17
C CYS A 127 7.76 -1.55 -6.98
N ASP A 128 7.89 -1.88 -8.26
CA ASP A 128 6.76 -2.15 -9.16
C ASP A 128 5.97 -3.37 -8.67
N GLY A 129 6.65 -4.39 -8.15
CA GLY A 129 6.02 -5.56 -7.56
C GLY A 129 5.21 -5.24 -6.30
N LEU A 130 5.75 -4.42 -5.40
CA LEU A 130 5.06 -3.98 -4.19
C LEU A 130 3.90 -3.03 -4.49
N GLU A 131 4.08 -2.11 -5.43
CA GLU A 131 3.02 -1.23 -5.94
C GLU A 131 1.84 -2.06 -6.44
N LYS A 132 2.11 -3.08 -7.25
CA LYS A 132 1.08 -3.99 -7.73
C LYS A 132 0.35 -4.69 -6.57
N ARG A 133 1.08 -5.19 -5.57
CA ARG A 133 0.44 -5.85 -4.41
C ARG A 133 -0.46 -4.90 -3.64
N GLY A 134 -0.07 -3.63 -3.49
CA GLY A 134 -0.91 -2.63 -2.86
C GLY A 134 -2.21 -2.37 -3.61
N TYR A 135 -2.16 -2.33 -4.95
CA TYR A 135 -3.38 -2.27 -5.76
C TYR A 135 -4.22 -3.55 -5.65
N ASP A 136 -3.60 -4.73 -5.70
CA ASP A 136 -4.31 -6.01 -5.55
C ASP A 136 -5.03 -6.09 -4.17
N GLU A 137 -4.46 -5.50 -3.12
CA GLU A 137 -5.05 -5.41 -1.78
C GLU A 137 -6.22 -4.43 -1.72
N ILE A 138 -6.06 -3.22 -2.27
CA ILE A 138 -7.15 -2.23 -2.39
C ILE A 138 -8.33 -2.83 -3.17
N ASP A 139 -8.08 -3.46 -4.31
CA ASP A 139 -9.09 -4.11 -5.14
C ASP A 139 -9.82 -5.24 -4.38
N TRP A 140 -9.11 -5.96 -3.51
CA TRP A 140 -9.69 -7.02 -2.68
C TRP A 140 -10.56 -6.45 -1.56
N GLU A 141 -10.10 -5.40 -0.87
CA GLU A 141 -10.89 -4.72 0.17
C GLU A 141 -12.16 -4.06 -0.41
N ASP A 142 -12.07 -3.49 -1.61
CA ASP A 142 -13.19 -2.82 -2.29
C ASP A 142 -14.13 -3.79 -3.04
N SER A 143 -13.77 -5.07 -3.07
CA SER A 143 -14.61 -6.10 -3.68
C SER A 143 -15.92 -6.25 -2.91
N GLU A 144 -17.01 -6.44 -3.64
CA GLU A 144 -18.35 -6.53 -3.06
C GLU A 144 -18.47 -7.64 -1.99
N ASP A 145 -17.80 -8.77 -2.19
CA ASP A 145 -17.83 -9.89 -1.25
C ASP A 145 -17.12 -9.53 0.07
N THR A 146 -15.94 -8.90 0.02
CA THR A 146 -15.21 -8.48 1.23
C THR A 146 -15.95 -7.39 2.00
N ILE A 147 -16.60 -6.45 1.30
CA ILE A 147 -17.42 -5.42 1.94
C ILE A 147 -18.64 -6.05 2.63
N LYS A 148 -19.30 -7.03 1.99
CA LYS A 148 -20.42 -7.77 2.61
C LYS A 148 -19.98 -8.49 3.87
N ASP A 149 -18.88 -9.24 3.81
CA ASP A 149 -18.31 -9.93 4.96
C ASP A 149 -18.02 -8.93 6.09
N THR A 150 -17.52 -7.74 5.75
CA THR A 150 -17.28 -6.65 6.71
C THR A 150 -18.59 -6.15 7.32
N PHE A 151 -19.63 -5.90 6.54
CA PHE A 151 -20.95 -5.48 7.04
C PHE A 151 -21.61 -6.54 7.94
N GLU A 152 -21.40 -7.83 7.65
CA GLU A 152 -21.93 -8.93 8.46
C GLU A 152 -21.15 -9.12 9.77
N CYS A 153 -19.83 -8.95 9.73
CA CYS A 153 -18.96 -9.12 10.90
C CYS A 153 -18.95 -7.91 11.84
N SER A 154 -19.38 -6.75 11.37
CA SER A 154 -19.40 -5.49 12.12
C SER A 154 -20.81 -5.08 12.55
N GLU A 155 -20.90 -4.01 13.34
CA GLU A 155 -22.17 -3.49 13.85
C GLU A 155 -22.80 -2.42 12.94
N TYR A 156 -22.45 -2.36 11.65
CA TYR A 156 -23.04 -1.35 10.76
C TYR A 156 -24.57 -1.42 10.74
N GLU A 157 -25.17 -0.24 10.77
CA GLU A 157 -26.60 -0.02 10.67
C GLU A 157 -26.86 1.05 9.61
N PHE A 158 -27.88 0.83 8.80
CA PHE A 158 -28.20 1.66 7.65
C PHE A 158 -29.63 2.20 7.76
N ASP A 159 -29.88 3.38 7.19
CA ASP A 159 -31.23 3.87 6.95
C ASP A 159 -31.89 3.18 5.74
N GLU A 160 -33.16 3.48 5.47
CA GLU A 160 -33.90 2.92 4.32
C GLU A 160 -33.29 3.25 2.94
N ASN A 161 -32.41 4.25 2.88
CA ASN A 161 -31.73 4.69 1.67
C ASN A 161 -30.32 4.10 1.53
N GLY A 162 -29.82 3.36 2.53
CA GLY A 162 -28.46 2.81 2.57
C GLY A 162 -27.40 3.77 3.11
N GLU A 163 -27.79 4.84 3.81
CA GLU A 163 -26.84 5.71 4.54
C GLU A 163 -26.51 5.11 5.90
N VAL A 164 -25.24 5.13 6.30
CA VAL A 164 -24.80 4.68 7.63
C VAL A 164 -25.27 5.64 8.72
N VAL A 165 -25.73 5.08 9.85
CA VAL A 165 -26.35 5.79 10.98
C VAL A 165 -25.47 5.79 12.22
#